data_AF-A0A938JIV6-F1
#
_entry.id   AF-A0A938JIV6-F1
#
_cell.length_a   1.000
_cell.length_b   1.000
_cell.length_c   1.000
_cell.angle_alpha   90.00
_cell.angle_beta   90.00
_cell.angle_gamma   90.00
#
_symmetry.space_group_name_H-M   'P 1'
#
loop_
_entity.id
_entity.type
_entity.pdbx_description
1 polymer ?
#
loop_
_entity_poly.entity_id
_entity_poly.type
_entity_poly.pdbx_seq_one_letter_code
_entity_poly.pdbx_strand_id
1 'polypeptide(L)'
;MENSDNFNLKNLTKSTILGRVLFPSQVIKNKVIQLGKAITEDYKYRDNDLLLISVLRGGVFFFTDLLRNIDLEISIDFIGISTYQTLGFKSSGVVKITKDLEESIEGKDIIIVEDIIDTGLTIDYLLRNLKSRYPTSIEICTLLDRNVRRIADIKIKYTGFTIGEEFVVGYGLDYKQKYRNLESIYELKIDTVKKDIETIQSSSSNNQ
;
A
#
# COMPACT_ATOMS: atom_id res chain seq x y z
N MET A 1 36.29 11.17 4.92
CA MET A 1 35.57 11.78 6.06
C MET A 1 34.54 12.73 5.49
N GLU A 2 33.27 12.36 5.70
CA GLU A 2 32.03 13.15 5.67
C GLU A 2 31.82 14.21 4.58
N ASN A 3 31.18 13.82 3.48
CA ASN A 3 30.18 14.66 2.81
C ASN A 3 28.80 14.16 3.24
N SER A 4 28.39 14.54 4.45
CA SER A 4 26.99 14.44 4.86
C SER A 4 26.25 15.63 4.25
N ASP A 5 25.78 15.47 3.01
CA ASP A 5 24.69 16.27 2.50
C ASP A 5 23.55 16.16 3.52
N ASN A 6 23.38 17.21 4.31
CA ASN A 6 22.37 17.31 5.35
C ASN A 6 20.98 17.25 4.69
N PHE A 7 20.49 16.04 4.49
CA PHE A 7 19.20 15.73 3.89
C PHE A 7 18.09 16.17 4.86
N ASN A 8 17.77 17.46 4.84
CA ASN A 8 16.72 18.03 5.66
C ASN A 8 15.36 17.76 4.99
N LEU A 9 14.45 17.04 5.67
CA LEU A 9 13.08 16.82 5.18
C LEU A 9 12.35 18.13 4.83
N LYS A 10 12.67 19.26 5.50
CA LYS A 10 12.12 20.59 5.20
C LYS A 10 12.58 21.14 3.84
N ASN A 11 13.68 20.63 3.27
CA ASN A 11 14.13 20.99 1.93
C ASN A 11 13.48 20.12 0.84
N LEU A 12 12.98 18.91 1.18
CA LEU A 12 12.23 18.08 0.23
C LEU A 12 10.87 18.67 -0.11
N THR A 13 10.22 19.34 0.84
CA THR A 13 8.96 20.07 0.56
C THR A 13 9.18 21.35 -0.26
N LYS A 14 10.42 21.82 -0.37
CA LYS A 14 10.84 22.84 -1.35
C LYS A 14 11.26 22.23 -2.70
N SER A 15 11.28 20.90 -2.83
CA SER A 15 11.57 20.21 -4.08
C SER A 15 10.50 20.53 -5.13
N THR A 16 10.95 20.78 -6.35
CA THR A 16 10.07 21.11 -7.49
C THR A 16 9.06 20.02 -7.83
N ILE A 17 9.20 18.80 -7.30
CA ILE A 17 8.39 17.62 -7.66
C ILE A 17 7.19 17.35 -6.74
N LEU A 18 7.23 17.77 -5.47
CA LEU A 18 6.12 17.54 -4.53
C LEU A 18 5.05 18.61 -4.75
N GLY A 19 3.82 18.17 -4.96
CA GLY A 19 2.63 19.01 -5.08
C GLY A 19 2.03 19.32 -3.72
N ARG A 20 0.70 19.44 -3.69
CA ARG A 20 -0.06 19.72 -2.46
C ARG A 20 -0.04 18.52 -1.51
N VAL A 21 -0.22 18.81 -0.22
CA VAL A 21 -0.52 17.78 0.79
C VAL A 21 -1.95 17.31 0.56
N LEU A 22 -2.12 16.02 0.26
CA LEU A 22 -3.45 15.41 0.07
C LEU A 22 -4.03 14.97 1.42
N PHE A 23 -3.20 14.30 2.24
CA PHE A 23 -3.57 13.92 3.61
C PHE A 23 -2.46 14.30 4.60
N PRO A 24 -2.68 15.31 5.45
CA PRO A 24 -1.76 15.64 6.54
C PRO A 24 -1.62 14.49 7.54
N SER A 25 -0.47 14.37 8.19
CA SER A 25 -0.16 13.28 9.15
C SER A 25 -1.22 13.13 10.25
N GLN A 26 -1.76 14.24 10.78
CA GLN A 26 -2.81 14.19 11.80
C GLN A 26 -4.13 13.60 11.26
N VAL A 27 -4.46 13.86 9.99
CA VAL A 27 -5.66 13.30 9.34
C VAL A 27 -5.49 11.80 9.15
N ILE A 28 -4.30 11.36 8.72
CA ILE A 28 -3.95 9.94 8.59
C ILE A 28 -4.06 9.25 9.96
N LYS A 29 -3.42 9.80 11.00
CA LYS A 29 -3.47 9.27 12.37
C LYS A 29 -4.90 9.07 12.88
N ASN A 30 -5.76 10.08 12.68
CA ASN A 30 -7.17 9.99 13.10
C ASN A 30 -7.92 8.90 12.34
N LYS A 31 -7.64 8.74 11.04
CA LYS A 31 -8.26 7.68 10.23
C LYS A 31 -7.80 6.29 10.70
N VAL A 32 -6.50 6.11 10.95
CA VAL A 32 -5.95 4.85 11.47
C VAL A 32 -6.59 4.46 12.80
N ILE A 33 -6.79 5.41 13.73
CA ILE A 33 -7.52 5.16 14.99
C ILE A 33 -8.94 4.66 14.72
N GLN A 34 -9.66 5.26 13.77
CA GLN A 34 -11.02 4.84 13.41
C GLN A 34 -11.03 3.41 12.85
N LEU A 35 -10.08 3.08 11.98
CA LEU A 35 -9.98 1.74 11.39
C LEU A 35 -9.64 0.68 12.45
N GLY A 36 -8.67 0.96 13.33
CA GLY A 36 -8.30 0.05 14.41
C GLY A 36 -9.46 -0.25 15.36
N LYS A 37 -10.27 0.76 15.71
CA LYS A 37 -11.50 0.57 16.48
C LYS A 37 -12.54 -0.27 15.73
N ALA A 38 -12.75 -0.02 14.43
CA ALA A 38 -13.69 -0.80 13.64
C ALA A 38 -13.28 -2.28 13.56
N ILE A 39 -11.99 -2.56 13.37
CA ILE A 39 -11.46 -3.93 13.39
C ILE A 39 -11.64 -4.56 14.77
N THR A 40 -11.31 -3.84 15.84
CA THR A 40 -11.51 -4.32 17.22
C THR A 40 -12.97 -4.75 17.44
N GLU A 41 -13.93 -3.90 17.08
CA GLU A 41 -15.35 -4.17 17.26
C GLU A 41 -15.86 -5.36 16.46
N ASP A 42 -15.37 -5.54 15.22
CA ASP A 42 -15.80 -6.62 14.34
C ASP A 42 -15.26 -8.01 14.75
N TYR A 43 -14.14 -8.05 15.49
CA TYR A 43 -13.42 -9.28 15.82
C TYR A 43 -13.38 -9.64 17.32
N LYS A 44 -13.73 -8.73 18.25
CA LYS A 44 -13.63 -8.95 19.71
C LYS A 44 -14.42 -10.13 20.30
N TYR A 45 -15.40 -10.67 19.58
CA TYR A 45 -16.20 -11.81 20.01
C TYR A 45 -16.04 -13.03 19.11
N ARG A 46 -14.97 -13.07 18.32
CA ARG A 46 -14.64 -14.23 17.50
C ARG A 46 -13.66 -15.13 18.24
N ASP A 47 -13.82 -16.43 18.05
CA ASP A 47 -12.98 -17.47 18.67
C ASP A 47 -11.77 -17.86 17.80
N ASN A 48 -11.65 -17.31 16.57
CA ASN A 48 -10.53 -17.61 15.67
C ASN A 48 -9.37 -16.63 15.89
N ASP A 49 -8.15 -17.12 15.68
CA ASP A 49 -6.95 -16.27 15.65
C ASP A 49 -7.06 -15.23 14.54
N LEU A 50 -6.87 -13.95 14.89
CA LEU A 50 -6.81 -12.84 13.94
C LEU A 50 -5.35 -12.62 13.50
N LEU A 51 -5.09 -12.85 12.22
CA LEU A 51 -3.79 -12.60 11.59
C LEU A 51 -3.90 -11.44 10.60
N LEU A 52 -3.09 -10.39 10.83
CA LEU A 52 -2.97 -9.29 9.89
C LEU A 52 -1.73 -9.47 9.02
N ILE A 53 -1.90 -9.35 7.71
CA ILE A 53 -0.84 -9.56 6.72
C ILE A 53 -0.57 -8.24 6.01
N SER A 54 0.64 -7.70 6.14
CA SER A 54 1.06 -6.55 5.34
C SER A 54 1.66 -6.99 4.02
N VAL A 55 1.25 -6.35 2.94
CA VAL A 55 1.93 -6.52 1.64
C VAL A 55 3.15 -5.58 1.59
N LEU A 56 4.32 -6.15 1.29
CA LEU A 56 5.56 -5.41 1.21
C LEU A 56 5.67 -4.68 -0.14
N ARG A 57 6.21 -3.46 -0.18
CA ARG A 57 6.87 -2.71 0.92
C ARG A 57 6.06 -1.54 1.45
N GLY A 58 5.14 -1.01 0.64
CA GLY A 58 4.47 0.26 0.92
C GLY A 58 3.53 0.20 2.12
N GLY A 59 2.87 -0.94 2.34
CA GLY A 59 1.94 -1.16 3.46
C GLY A 59 2.56 -1.03 4.85
N VAL A 60 3.88 -1.12 5.01
CA VAL A 60 4.55 -1.22 6.33
C VAL A 60 4.20 -0.06 7.27
N PHE A 61 4.20 1.17 6.76
CA PHE A 61 3.94 2.35 7.61
C PHE A 61 2.51 2.34 8.14
N PHE A 62 1.54 2.21 7.23
CA PHE A 62 0.12 2.09 7.58
C PHE A 62 -0.14 0.91 8.50
N PHE A 63 0.43 -0.26 8.19
CA PHE A 63 0.31 -1.48 8.97
C PHE A 63 0.75 -1.27 10.42
N THR A 64 1.97 -0.76 10.63
CA THR A 64 2.51 -0.59 11.99
C THR A 64 1.71 0.40 12.84
N ASP A 65 1.20 1.48 12.23
CA ASP A 65 0.34 2.42 12.94
C ASP A 65 -1.05 1.83 13.22
N LEU A 66 -1.61 1.04 12.28
CA LEU A 66 -2.90 0.37 12.45
C LEU A 66 -2.86 -0.63 13.60
N LEU A 67 -1.82 -1.48 13.66
CA LEU A 67 -1.67 -2.49 14.71
C LEU A 67 -1.78 -1.90 16.12
N ARG A 68 -1.14 -0.73 16.35
CA ARG A 68 -1.17 -0.05 17.66
C ARG A 68 -2.54 0.46 18.08
N ASN A 69 -3.50 0.47 17.16
CA ASN A 69 -4.87 0.96 17.39
C ASN A 69 -5.91 -0.16 17.38
N ILE A 70 -5.49 -1.42 17.30
CA ILE A 70 -6.35 -2.60 17.44
C ILE A 70 -6.17 -3.13 18.86
N ASP A 71 -7.27 -3.19 19.61
CA ASP A 71 -7.29 -3.63 21.01
C ASP A 71 -7.71 -5.10 21.11
N LEU A 72 -6.88 -5.97 20.51
CA LEU A 72 -7.07 -7.43 20.45
C LEU A 72 -5.70 -8.12 20.51
N GLU A 73 -5.70 -9.39 20.93
CA GLU A 73 -4.56 -10.28 20.68
C GLU A 73 -4.53 -10.64 19.20
N ILE A 74 -3.42 -10.33 18.52
CA ILE A 74 -3.28 -10.47 17.07
C ILE A 74 -1.91 -11.04 16.70
N SER A 75 -1.87 -11.83 15.64
CA SER A 75 -0.63 -12.23 14.96
C SER A 75 -0.38 -11.33 13.75
N ILE A 76 0.88 -11.26 13.31
CA ILE A 76 1.29 -10.50 12.13
C ILE A 76 2.13 -11.34 11.19
N ASP A 77 2.02 -11.08 9.88
CA ASP A 77 2.92 -11.61 8.87
C ASP A 77 3.09 -10.62 7.71
N PHE A 78 4.05 -10.88 6.83
CA PHE A 78 4.38 -10.07 5.68
C PHE A 78 4.46 -10.92 4.42
N ILE A 79 3.77 -10.49 3.37
CA ILE A 79 3.89 -11.11 2.05
C ILE A 79 4.60 -10.17 1.08
N GLY A 80 5.61 -10.69 0.39
CA GLY A 80 6.37 -9.95 -0.61
C GLY A 80 5.86 -10.25 -2.00
N ILE A 81 5.62 -9.22 -2.81
CA ILE A 81 5.11 -9.38 -4.18
C ILE A 81 5.94 -8.54 -5.14
N SER A 82 6.20 -9.09 -6.33
CA SER A 82 6.67 -8.33 -7.47
C SER A 82 5.69 -8.46 -8.64
N THR A 83 5.24 -7.32 -9.17
CA THR A 83 4.51 -7.27 -10.44
C THR A 83 5.50 -7.19 -11.59
N TYR A 84 5.39 -8.05 -12.59
CA TYR A 84 6.23 -7.94 -13.78
C TYR A 84 5.86 -6.66 -14.54
N GLN A 85 6.79 -5.70 -14.54
CA GLN A 85 6.77 -4.51 -15.39
C GLN A 85 7.20 -4.94 -16.79
N THR A 86 6.24 -5.33 -17.63
CA THR A 86 6.48 -5.25 -19.08
C THR A 86 6.63 -3.77 -19.43
N LEU A 87 7.68 -3.45 -20.21
CA LEU A 87 8.02 -2.10 -20.68
C LEU A 87 6.78 -1.22 -20.91
N GLY A 88 6.60 -0.19 -20.08
CA GLY A 88 5.44 0.70 -20.05
C GLY A 88 4.62 0.65 -18.76
N PHE A 89 3.73 1.63 -18.57
CA PHE A 89 2.89 1.82 -17.37
C PHE A 89 1.74 0.79 -17.24
N LYS A 90 1.78 -0.31 -18.00
CA LYS A 90 0.80 -1.39 -17.93
C LYS A 90 1.43 -2.58 -17.22
N SER A 91 0.95 -2.88 -16.02
CA SER A 91 1.26 -4.14 -15.35
C SER A 91 0.81 -5.30 -16.24
N SER A 92 1.68 -6.27 -16.49
CA SER A 92 1.36 -7.50 -17.23
C SER A 92 0.27 -8.36 -16.56
N GLY A 93 -0.14 -8.01 -15.34
CA GLY A 93 -1.02 -8.81 -14.50
C GLY A 93 -0.33 -10.04 -13.89
N VAL A 94 0.92 -10.32 -14.27
CA VAL A 94 1.70 -11.42 -13.70
C VAL A 94 2.30 -10.96 -12.38
N VAL A 95 1.77 -11.54 -11.31
CA VAL A 95 2.15 -11.30 -9.93
C VAL A 95 2.99 -12.49 -9.45
N LYS A 96 4.16 -12.22 -8.87
CA LYS A 96 5.02 -13.24 -8.27
C LYS A 96 5.18 -12.99 -6.78
N ILE A 97 4.97 -14.03 -5.97
CA ILE A 97 5.31 -14.01 -4.54
C ILE A 97 6.83 -14.09 -4.42
N THR A 98 7.43 -13.10 -3.76
CA THR A 98 8.88 -12.98 -3.50
C THR A 98 9.25 -13.33 -2.06
N LYS A 99 8.30 -13.20 -1.13
CA LYS A 99 8.34 -13.74 0.23
C LYS A 99 6.95 -14.28 0.53
N ASP A 100 6.86 -15.53 0.95
CA ASP A 100 5.62 -16.14 1.41
C ASP A 100 5.45 -15.97 2.93
N LEU A 101 4.25 -16.32 3.40
CA LEU A 101 3.89 -16.37 4.82
C LEU A 101 4.74 -17.40 5.57
N GLU A 102 5.04 -17.10 6.83
CA GLU A 102 5.82 -17.98 7.71
C GLU A 102 4.93 -18.97 8.46
N GLU A 103 3.69 -18.58 8.76
CA GLU A 103 2.73 -19.41 9.47
C GLU A 103 1.60 -19.93 8.58
N SER A 104 0.99 -21.04 9.00
CA SER A 104 -0.29 -21.48 8.41
C SER A 104 -1.39 -20.46 8.69
N ILE A 105 -2.27 -20.29 7.71
CA ILE A 105 -3.47 -19.46 7.80
C ILE A 105 -4.76 -20.29 7.84
N GLU A 106 -4.65 -21.62 7.88
CA GLU A 106 -5.80 -22.52 7.96
C GLU A 106 -6.61 -22.22 9.23
N GLY A 107 -7.93 -22.06 9.06
CA GLY A 107 -8.84 -21.77 10.17
C GLY A 107 -8.70 -20.38 10.81
N LYS A 108 -7.77 -19.53 10.34
CA LYS A 108 -7.56 -18.18 10.87
C LYS A 108 -8.46 -17.14 10.19
N ASP A 109 -8.76 -16.07 10.91
CA ASP A 109 -9.35 -14.87 10.35
C ASP A 109 -8.24 -13.94 9.84
N ILE A 110 -8.30 -13.57 8.56
CA ILE A 110 -7.22 -12.84 7.90
C ILE A 110 -7.68 -11.43 7.53
N ILE A 111 -6.83 -10.43 7.82
CA ILE A 111 -6.96 -9.08 7.24
C ILE A 111 -5.70 -8.77 6.43
N ILE A 112 -5.85 -8.63 5.12
CA ILE A 112 -4.79 -8.13 4.25
C ILE A 112 -4.75 -6.60 4.37
N VAL A 113 -3.58 -6.06 4.70
CA VAL A 113 -3.35 -4.63 4.87
C VAL A 113 -2.45 -4.10 3.75
N GLU A 114 -2.98 -3.17 2.95
CA GLU A 114 -2.32 -2.59 1.78
C GLU A 114 -2.28 -1.05 1.86
N ASP A 115 -1.22 -0.42 1.39
CA ASP A 115 -1.14 1.05 1.34
C ASP A 115 -2.08 1.65 0.28
N ILE A 116 -2.14 1.07 -0.92
CA ILE A 116 -3.00 1.54 -1.99
C ILE A 116 -3.51 0.39 -2.86
N ILE A 117 -4.82 0.39 -3.13
CA ILE A 117 -5.42 -0.51 -4.09
C ILE A 117 -5.89 0.28 -5.33
N ASP A 118 -5.15 0.12 -6.44
CA ASP A 118 -5.43 0.77 -7.72
C ASP A 118 -6.33 -0.11 -8.62
N THR A 119 -5.78 -0.89 -9.55
CA THR A 119 -6.57 -1.77 -10.43
C THR A 119 -7.20 -2.94 -9.67
N GLY A 120 -6.61 -3.36 -8.55
CA GLY A 120 -7.05 -4.47 -7.71
C GLY A 120 -6.54 -5.84 -8.15
N LEU A 121 -5.80 -5.92 -9.26
CA LEU A 121 -5.29 -7.20 -9.79
C LEU A 121 -4.33 -7.91 -8.83
N THR A 122 -3.46 -7.16 -8.15
CA THR A 122 -2.55 -7.73 -7.14
C THR A 122 -3.31 -8.34 -5.97
N ILE A 123 -4.30 -7.62 -5.44
CA ILE A 123 -5.13 -8.07 -4.33
C ILE A 123 -6.00 -9.26 -4.75
N ASP A 124 -6.59 -9.25 -5.94
CA ASP A 124 -7.35 -10.40 -6.46
C ASP A 124 -6.48 -11.67 -6.56
N TYR A 125 -5.24 -11.53 -7.05
CA TYR A 125 -4.28 -12.63 -7.09
C TYR A 125 -4.00 -13.17 -5.68
N LEU A 126 -3.75 -12.28 -4.71
CA LEU A 126 -3.53 -12.68 -3.32
C LEU A 126 -4.74 -13.38 -2.73
N LEU A 127 -5.94 -12.84 -2.92
CA LEU A 127 -7.18 -13.45 -2.44
C LEU A 127 -7.32 -14.88 -2.96
N ARG A 128 -7.07 -15.11 -4.27
CA ARG A 128 -7.11 -16.47 -4.84
C ARG A 128 -6.06 -17.39 -4.23
N ASN A 129 -4.83 -16.91 -4.04
CA ASN A 129 -3.74 -17.70 -3.45
C ASN A 129 -3.96 -18.02 -1.97
N LEU A 130 -4.49 -17.08 -1.19
CA LEU A 130 -4.70 -17.26 0.25
C LEU A 130 -5.97 -18.08 0.54
N LYS A 131 -7.03 -17.94 -0.28
CA LYS A 131 -8.24 -18.77 -0.15
C LYS A 131 -7.95 -20.27 -0.30
N SER A 132 -7.00 -20.66 -1.15
CA SER A 132 -6.62 -22.07 -1.30
C SER A 132 -5.86 -22.65 -0.09
N ARG A 133 -5.59 -21.84 0.94
CA ARG A 133 -4.96 -22.25 2.20
C ARG A 133 -5.98 -22.36 3.34
N TYR A 134 -7.28 -22.35 3.01
CA TYR A 134 -8.41 -22.60 3.91
C TYR A 134 -8.50 -21.71 5.17
N PRO A 135 -8.33 -20.38 5.08
CA PRO A 135 -8.66 -19.49 6.19
C PRO A 135 -10.16 -19.46 6.46
N THR A 136 -10.55 -19.11 7.68
CA THR A 136 -11.96 -18.92 8.08
C THR A 136 -12.57 -17.71 7.39
N SER A 137 -11.83 -16.60 7.31
CA SER A 137 -12.23 -15.44 6.49
C SER A 137 -11.00 -14.70 5.97
N ILE A 138 -11.18 -13.96 4.87
CA ILE A 138 -10.20 -13.00 4.38
C ILE A 138 -10.91 -11.70 4.08
N GLU A 139 -10.51 -10.65 4.78
CA GLU A 139 -10.97 -9.28 4.58
C GLU A 139 -9.82 -8.37 4.14
N ILE A 140 -10.17 -7.23 3.54
CA ILE A 140 -9.19 -6.27 3.03
C ILE A 140 -9.32 -4.95 3.79
N CYS A 141 -8.18 -4.45 4.25
CA CYS A 141 -8.00 -3.10 4.78
C CYS A 141 -6.99 -2.35 3.92
N THR A 142 -7.38 -1.21 3.35
CA THR A 142 -6.45 -0.35 2.62
C THR A 142 -6.47 1.07 3.11
N LEU A 143 -5.30 1.72 3.11
CA LEU A 143 -5.22 3.15 3.39
C LEU A 143 -5.84 3.97 2.26
N LEU A 144 -5.50 3.67 1.00
CA LEU A 144 -5.98 4.40 -0.17
C LEU A 144 -6.70 3.47 -1.16
N ASP A 145 -7.97 3.76 -1.44
CA ASP A 145 -8.72 3.11 -2.51
C ASP A 145 -8.81 4.03 -3.73
N ARG A 146 -8.10 3.68 -4.82
CA ARG A 146 -8.22 4.35 -6.12
C ARG A 146 -9.22 3.58 -6.98
N ASN A 147 -10.49 3.70 -6.62
CA ASN A 147 -11.57 2.94 -7.28
C ASN A 147 -11.83 3.36 -8.74
N VAL A 148 -11.44 4.57 -9.15
CA VAL A 148 -11.61 5.08 -10.52
C VAL A 148 -10.90 4.25 -11.60
N ARG A 149 -9.95 3.40 -11.20
CA ARG A 149 -9.17 2.51 -12.07
C ARG A 149 -9.41 1.03 -11.77
N ARG A 150 -10.40 0.70 -10.92
CA ARG A 150 -10.73 -0.66 -10.50
C ARG A 150 -11.07 -1.52 -11.72
N ILE A 151 -10.40 -2.67 -11.83
CA ILE A 151 -10.64 -3.69 -12.86
C ILE A 151 -11.11 -4.98 -12.22
N ALA A 152 -10.47 -5.37 -11.11
CA ALA A 152 -10.83 -6.58 -10.37
C ALA A 152 -12.11 -6.39 -9.54
N ASP A 153 -12.96 -7.41 -9.49
CA ASP A 153 -14.11 -7.45 -8.59
C ASP A 153 -13.65 -7.88 -7.19
N ILE A 154 -13.34 -6.90 -6.35
CA ILE A 154 -12.87 -7.11 -4.98
C ILE A 154 -13.71 -6.28 -4.01
N LYS A 155 -14.00 -6.87 -2.85
CA LYS A 155 -14.69 -6.19 -1.75
C LYS A 155 -13.68 -5.70 -0.73
N ILE A 156 -13.57 -4.39 -0.57
CA ILE A 156 -12.75 -3.76 0.46
C ILE A 156 -13.63 -3.51 1.68
N LYS A 157 -13.30 -4.12 2.82
CA LYS A 157 -14.08 -3.98 4.06
C LYS A 157 -13.72 -2.70 4.81
N TYR A 158 -12.43 -2.38 4.87
CA TYR A 158 -11.93 -1.20 5.57
C TYR A 158 -11.18 -0.30 4.59
N THR A 159 -11.71 0.91 4.38
CA THR A 159 -11.09 1.92 3.51
C THR A 159 -10.70 3.13 4.34
N GLY A 160 -9.42 3.53 4.28
CA GLY A 160 -8.95 4.77 4.89
C GLY A 160 -9.51 5.99 4.17
N PHE A 161 -9.11 6.15 2.91
CA PHE A 161 -9.50 7.25 2.04
C PHE A 161 -9.73 6.76 0.62
N THR A 162 -10.72 7.33 -0.06
CA THR A 162 -10.88 7.16 -1.51
C THR A 162 -10.16 8.30 -2.22
N ILE A 163 -9.40 8.00 -3.26
CA ILE A 163 -8.67 8.99 -4.07
C ILE A 163 -9.03 8.89 -5.55
N GLY A 164 -8.78 9.96 -6.30
CA GLY A 164 -8.93 10.00 -7.74
C GLY A 164 -7.64 9.59 -8.44
N GLU A 165 -7.32 10.29 -9.52
CA GLU A 165 -6.17 9.97 -10.39
C GLU A 165 -4.82 10.46 -9.87
N GLU A 166 -4.78 11.09 -8.69
CA GLU A 166 -3.58 11.71 -8.14
C GLU A 166 -2.46 10.68 -7.97
N PHE A 167 -1.27 10.98 -8.48
CA PHE A 167 -0.06 10.22 -8.14
C PHE A 167 0.42 10.65 -6.77
N VAL A 168 0.55 9.70 -5.84
CA VAL A 168 0.78 9.99 -4.42
C VAL A 168 2.07 9.36 -3.89
N VAL A 169 2.71 10.03 -2.95
CA VAL A 169 3.90 9.57 -2.22
C VAL A 169 3.81 9.94 -0.75
N GLY A 170 4.64 9.30 0.08
CA GLY A 170 4.63 9.52 1.53
C GLY A 170 3.82 8.46 2.26
N TYR A 171 4.11 8.33 3.55
CA TYR A 171 3.47 7.36 4.43
C TYR A 171 3.51 5.93 3.88
N GLY A 172 4.70 5.50 3.46
CA GLY A 172 4.95 4.20 2.83
C GLY A 172 4.90 4.21 1.30
N LEU A 173 4.09 5.08 0.69
CA LEU A 173 3.98 5.22 -0.77
C LEU A 173 5.26 5.83 -1.36
N ASP A 174 5.65 5.39 -2.56
CA ASP A 174 6.90 5.80 -3.17
C ASP A 174 6.81 6.32 -4.60
N TYR A 175 7.88 7.03 -4.96
CA TYR A 175 8.25 7.26 -6.33
C TYR A 175 9.72 6.92 -6.52
N LYS A 176 10.03 5.95 -7.40
CA LYS A 176 11.38 5.44 -7.63
C LYS A 176 12.08 5.06 -6.31
N GLN A 177 11.36 4.38 -5.41
CA GLN A 177 11.80 3.96 -4.08
C GLN A 177 12.12 5.08 -3.08
N LYS A 178 11.76 6.33 -3.38
CA LYS A 178 11.96 7.49 -2.50
C LYS A 178 10.63 7.98 -1.92
N TYR A 179 10.73 8.86 -0.91
CA TYR A 179 9.62 9.58 -0.27
C TYR A 179 8.72 8.75 0.68
N ARG A 180 8.96 7.44 0.84
CA ARG A 180 8.19 6.59 1.77
C ARG A 180 8.13 7.13 3.21
N ASN A 181 9.21 7.76 3.66
CA ASN A 181 9.41 8.23 5.03
C ASN A 181 8.76 9.59 5.33
N LEU A 182 8.02 10.19 4.40
CA LEU A 182 7.25 11.41 4.69
C LEU A 182 6.05 11.06 5.57
N GLU A 183 5.78 11.84 6.61
CA GLU A 183 4.67 11.58 7.56
C GLU A 183 3.28 11.85 6.98
N SER A 184 3.21 12.62 5.89
CA SER A 184 1.96 12.98 5.20
C SER A 184 1.95 12.40 3.79
N ILE A 185 0.77 12.30 3.20
CA ILE A 185 0.62 11.90 1.80
C ILE A 185 0.55 13.15 0.92
N TYR A 186 1.41 13.18 -0.08
CA TYR A 186 1.55 14.28 -1.02
C TYR A 186 1.17 13.83 -2.41
N GLU A 187 0.57 14.73 -3.18
CA GLU A 187 0.48 14.58 -4.62
C GLU A 187 1.84 14.85 -5.27
N LEU A 188 2.21 14.11 -6.32
CA LEU A 188 3.34 14.44 -7.19
C LEU A 188 2.89 15.36 -8.32
N LYS A 189 3.70 16.38 -8.64
CA LYS A 189 3.39 17.28 -9.74
C LYS A 189 3.42 16.54 -11.08
N ILE A 190 2.33 16.69 -11.84
CA ILE A 190 2.10 16.03 -13.13
C ILE A 190 3.27 16.21 -14.10
N ASP A 191 3.88 17.39 -14.18
CA ASP A 191 5.01 17.65 -15.09
C ASP A 191 6.23 16.77 -14.79
N THR A 192 6.43 16.39 -13.52
CA THR A 192 7.52 15.48 -13.13
C THR A 192 7.22 14.08 -13.65
N VAL A 193 5.97 13.62 -13.48
CA VAL A 193 5.52 12.31 -13.93
C VAL A 193 5.57 12.21 -15.47
N LYS A 194 5.09 13.24 -16.18
CA LYS A 194 5.09 13.30 -17.66
C LYS A 194 6.50 13.26 -18.25
N LYS A 195 7.43 14.07 -17.74
CA LYS A 195 8.83 14.07 -18.22
C LYS A 195 9.48 12.70 -18.07
N ASP A 196 9.21 12.02 -16.97
CA ASP A 196 9.74 10.67 -16.75
C ASP A 196 9.08 9.63 -17.69
N ILE A 197 7.77 9.74 -17.97
CA ILE A 197 7.09 8.92 -18.99
C ILE A 197 7.75 9.11 -20.37
N GLU A 198 7.93 10.36 -20.79
CA GLU A 198 8.52 10.73 -22.10
C GLU A 198 9.98 10.25 -22.22
N THR A 199 10.75 10.33 -21.12
CA THR A 199 12.14 9.84 -21.07
C THR A 199 12.23 8.32 -21.23
N ILE A 200 11.29 7.56 -20.65
CA ILE A 200 11.24 6.09 -20.79
C ILE A 200 10.85 5.67 -22.22
N GLN A 201 9.91 6.39 -22.84
CA GLN A 201 9.46 6.11 -24.21
C GLN A 201 10.54 6.43 -25.27
N SER A 202 11.27 7.53 -25.09
CA SER A 202 12.38 7.91 -25.98
C SER A 202 13.58 6.97 -25.89
N SER A 203 13.94 6.52 -24.69
CA SER A 203 15.02 5.54 -24.50
C SER A 203 14.68 4.13 -24.99
N SER A 204 13.38 3.78 -25.08
CA SER A 204 12.92 2.52 -25.68
C SER A 204 12.90 2.54 -27.21
N SER A 205 12.85 3.73 -27.83
CA SER A 205 12.80 3.91 -29.29
C SER A 205 14.19 3.95 -29.94
N ASN A 206 15.25 4.17 -29.15
CA ASN A 206 16.65 4.23 -29.64
C ASN A 206 17.40 2.88 -29.54
N ASN A 207 16.72 1.81 -29.09
CA ASN A 207 17.28 0.45 -28.99
C ASN A 207 16.63 -0.53 -30.00
N GLN A 208 16.04 -0.01 -31.08
CA GLN A 208 15.59 -0.79 -32.25
C GLN A 208 16.42 -0.46 -33.48
#